data_AF-A0A1H9END0-F1
#
_entry.id   AF-A0A1H9END0-F1
#
_cell.length_a   1.000
_cell.length_b   1.000
_cell.length_c   1.000
_cell.angle_alpha   90.00
_cell.angle_beta   90.00
_cell.angle_gamma   90.00
#
_symmetry.space_group_name_H-M   'P 1'
#
loop_
_entity.id
_entity.type
_entity.pdbx_description
1 polymer ?
#
loop_
_entity_poly.entity_id
_entity_poly.type
_entity_poly.pdbx_seq_one_letter_code
_entity_poly.pdbx_strand_id
1 'polypeptide(L)'
;MIKKLLRKLGEDTTSSMLLGGAGALLVLLLVAVFWHFQYGGNLPWLEIKNPESAQYWGQIGDFFGGILNPFLSFLALIAVSLSLRSQTTELKSAREEATKSLNAQNVQTKVYERQSFESVFFGLLELHSKNMESMRRKTNGAAGLAFFSLVADHYDVRSRFLSAESLDETSAVAVVAKEFMVANGERMAHYFGTLLELLDYVDSYGRVELRRRPFIIELTGPSPETQIRQRYARIVRAVLSSAELHLLFLYCVTPDGEALKSMVEKYSLLKNYDVKNSISLEVKHFYVKPMAFGAKPILLDLNKA
;
A
#
# COMPACT_ATOMS: atom_id res chain seq x y z
N MET A 1 5.16 -19.44 -35.10
CA MET A 1 5.41 -20.45 -36.15
C MET A 1 6.86 -20.46 -36.61
N ILE A 2 7.47 -19.32 -36.92
CA ILE A 2 8.88 -19.18 -37.33
C ILE A 2 9.88 -19.64 -36.24
N LYS A 3 9.67 -19.30 -34.95
CA LYS A 3 10.50 -19.83 -33.84
C LYS A 3 10.46 -21.36 -33.71
N LYS A 4 9.35 -22.00 -34.06
CA LYS A 4 9.20 -23.48 -34.07
C LYS A 4 9.91 -24.11 -35.27
N LEU A 5 9.93 -23.42 -36.41
CA LEU A 5 10.68 -23.83 -37.62
C LEU A 5 12.19 -23.68 -37.43
N LEU A 6 12.66 -22.58 -36.84
CA LEU A 6 14.08 -22.34 -36.54
C LEU A 6 14.63 -23.30 -35.48
N ARG A 7 13.82 -23.68 -34.48
CA ARG A 7 14.22 -24.67 -33.46
C ARG A 7 14.32 -26.09 -34.05
N LYS A 8 13.45 -26.43 -35.01
CA LYS A 8 13.51 -27.70 -35.76
C LYS A 8 14.73 -27.77 -36.69
N LEU A 9 15.13 -26.67 -37.31
CA LEU A 9 16.34 -26.59 -38.14
C LEU A 9 17.66 -26.69 -37.35
N GLY A 10 17.63 -26.40 -36.04
CA GLY A 10 18.81 -26.49 -35.16
C GLY A 10 19.05 -27.87 -34.54
N GLU A 11 18.04 -28.75 -34.51
CA GLU A 11 18.13 -30.10 -33.91
C GLU A 11 18.53 -31.18 -34.90
N ASP A 12 18.38 -30.96 -36.21
CA ASP A 12 18.81 -31.92 -37.25
C ASP A 12 20.31 -31.79 -37.54
N THR A 13 21.07 -32.81 -37.12
CA THR A 13 22.54 -32.90 -37.27
C THR A 13 22.99 -32.84 -38.74
N THR A 14 22.11 -33.20 -39.67
CA THR A 14 22.33 -33.13 -41.12
C THR A 14 22.33 -31.69 -41.65
N SER A 15 21.47 -30.82 -41.12
CA SER A 15 21.40 -29.40 -41.52
C SER A 15 22.61 -28.60 -41.05
N SER A 16 23.12 -28.88 -39.83
CA SER A 16 24.33 -28.23 -39.32
C SER A 16 25.60 -28.66 -40.07
N MET A 17 25.71 -29.92 -40.48
CA MET A 17 26.80 -30.41 -41.32
C MET A 17 26.78 -29.84 -42.75
N LEU A 18 25.59 -29.68 -43.35
CA LEU A 18 25.44 -29.05 -44.67
C LEU A 18 25.79 -27.56 -44.64
N LEU A 19 25.36 -26.83 -43.60
CA LEU A 19 25.73 -25.43 -43.40
C LEU A 19 27.23 -25.25 -43.13
N GLY A 20 27.83 -26.12 -42.31
CA GLY A 20 29.27 -26.13 -42.07
C GLY A 20 30.09 -26.44 -43.34
N GLY A 21 29.63 -27.41 -44.14
CA GLY A 21 30.26 -27.77 -45.41
C GLY A 21 30.19 -26.66 -46.45
N ALA A 22 29.02 -26.03 -46.62
CA ALA A 22 28.86 -24.89 -47.51
C ALA A 22 29.72 -23.68 -47.09
N GLY A 23 29.81 -23.42 -45.78
CA GLY A 23 30.67 -22.37 -45.23
C GLY A 23 32.16 -22.63 -45.49
N ALA A 24 32.64 -23.85 -45.26
CA ALA A 24 34.04 -24.22 -45.52
C ALA A 24 34.41 -24.12 -47.00
N LEU A 25 33.48 -24.50 -47.89
CA LEU A 25 33.68 -24.43 -49.34
C LEU A 25 33.72 -22.98 -49.83
N LEU A 26 32.90 -22.10 -49.26
CA LEU A 26 32.91 -20.67 -49.56
C LEU A 26 34.19 -19.98 -49.06
N VAL A 27 34.69 -20.36 -47.88
CA VAL A 27 35.98 -19.88 -47.37
C VAL A 27 37.14 -20.36 -48.24
N LEU A 28 37.15 -21.63 -48.66
CA LEU A 28 38.17 -22.16 -49.58
C LEU A 28 38.16 -21.43 -50.93
N LEU A 29 36.98 -21.13 -51.47
CA LEU A 29 36.84 -20.33 -52.69
C LEU A 29 37.38 -18.91 -52.50
N LEU A 30 37.07 -18.25 -51.39
CA LEU A 30 37.59 -16.91 -51.10
C LEU A 30 39.11 -16.89 -50.93
N VAL A 31 39.69 -17.90 -50.26
CA VAL A 31 41.15 -18.05 -50.10
C VAL A 31 41.83 -18.29 -51.45
N ALA A 32 41.25 -19.13 -52.31
CA ALA A 32 41.79 -19.37 -53.65
C ALA A 32 41.76 -18.12 -54.53
N VAL A 33 40.67 -17.34 -54.48
CA VAL A 33 40.54 -16.06 -55.20
C VAL A 33 41.53 -15.03 -54.67
N PHE A 34 41.67 -14.93 -53.34
CA PHE A 34 42.63 -14.02 -52.71
C PHE A 34 44.08 -14.35 -53.07
N TRP A 35 44.44 -15.65 -53.07
CA TRP A 35 45.78 -16.11 -53.43
C TRP A 35 46.13 -15.80 -54.89
N HIS A 36 45.16 -16.00 -55.80
CA HIS A 36 45.31 -15.66 -57.22
C HIS A 36 45.57 -14.17 -57.46
N PHE A 37 44.80 -13.28 -56.82
CA PHE A 37 44.92 -11.83 -57.01
C PHE A 37 46.16 -11.21 -56.33
N GLN A 38 46.57 -11.66 -55.14
CA GLN A 38 47.70 -11.05 -54.43
C GLN A 38 49.07 -11.60 -54.78
N TYR A 39 49.16 -12.88 -55.17
CA TYR A 39 50.45 -13.53 -55.44
C TYR A 39 50.64 -13.89 -56.92
N GLY A 40 49.67 -13.54 -57.78
CA GLY A 40 49.75 -13.74 -59.23
C GLY A 40 49.83 -15.20 -59.66
N GLY A 41 49.54 -16.15 -58.76
CA GLY A 41 49.56 -17.58 -59.06
C GLY A 41 48.37 -17.95 -59.93
N ASN A 42 48.60 -18.43 -61.15
CA ASN A 42 47.55 -19.02 -61.97
C ASN A 42 47.05 -20.29 -61.28
N LEU A 43 45.73 -20.39 -61.03
CA LEU A 43 45.10 -21.60 -60.50
C LEU A 43 45.21 -22.72 -61.55
N PRO A 44 46.08 -23.73 -61.40
CA PRO A 44 46.45 -24.65 -62.49
C PRO A 44 45.28 -25.53 -62.98
N TRP A 45 44.24 -25.69 -62.16
CA TRP A 45 43.03 -26.46 -62.45
C TRP A 45 41.86 -25.61 -62.98
N LEU A 46 42.06 -24.30 -63.13
CA LEU A 46 41.02 -23.34 -63.53
C LEU A 46 41.45 -22.56 -64.78
N GLU A 47 42.13 -23.26 -65.69
CA GLU A 47 42.56 -22.73 -66.97
C GLU A 47 41.35 -22.69 -67.92
N ILE A 48 40.95 -21.48 -68.34
CA ILE A 48 39.84 -21.30 -69.29
C ILE A 48 40.30 -21.76 -70.66
N LYS A 49 40.09 -23.06 -70.95
CA LYS A 49 40.49 -23.67 -72.23
C LYS A 49 39.77 -23.07 -73.44
N ASN A 50 38.55 -22.55 -73.26
CA ASN A 50 37.72 -21.95 -74.32
C ASN A 50 37.17 -20.58 -73.87
N PRO A 51 37.88 -19.47 -74.16
CA PRO A 51 37.51 -18.12 -73.70
C PRO A 51 36.11 -17.68 -74.14
N GLU A 52 35.71 -17.97 -75.38
CA GLU A 52 34.40 -17.58 -75.91
C GLU A 52 33.25 -18.29 -75.17
N SER A 53 33.41 -19.57 -74.86
CA SER A 53 32.41 -20.33 -74.11
C SER A 53 32.29 -19.84 -72.66
N ALA A 54 33.43 -19.51 -72.03
CA ALA A 54 33.44 -18.97 -70.67
C ALA A 54 32.79 -17.58 -70.60
N GLN A 55 32.97 -16.76 -71.64
CA GLN A 55 32.30 -15.47 -71.77
C GLN A 55 30.78 -15.61 -71.92
N TYR A 56 30.30 -16.60 -72.69
CA TYR A 56 28.88 -16.93 -72.81
C TYR A 56 28.27 -17.41 -71.48
N TRP A 57 28.97 -18.28 -70.75
CA TRP A 57 28.57 -18.70 -69.40
C TRP A 57 28.57 -17.54 -68.39
N GLY A 58 29.52 -16.61 -68.53
CA GLY A 58 29.55 -15.36 -67.76
C GLY A 58 28.33 -14.49 -68.03
N GLN A 59 27.94 -14.28 -69.29
CA GLN A 59 26.74 -13.51 -69.66
C GLN A 59 25.44 -14.14 -69.16
N ILE A 60 25.34 -15.49 -69.17
CA ILE A 60 24.22 -16.20 -68.55
C ILE A 60 24.21 -15.98 -67.04
N GLY A 61 25.38 -16.10 -66.40
CA GLY A 61 25.56 -15.80 -64.98
C GLY A 61 25.14 -14.37 -64.62
N ASP A 62 25.48 -13.39 -65.46
CA ASP A 62 25.11 -11.99 -65.30
C ASP A 62 23.59 -11.76 -65.49
N PHE A 63 22.95 -12.46 -66.43
CA PHE A 63 21.49 -12.40 -66.61
C PHE A 63 20.75 -12.98 -65.39
N PHE A 64 21.13 -14.18 -64.95
CA PHE A 64 20.54 -14.82 -63.77
C PHE A 64 20.86 -14.02 -62.50
N GLY A 65 22.09 -13.57 -62.31
CA GLY A 65 22.49 -12.71 -61.20
C GLY A 65 21.74 -11.38 -61.19
N GLY A 66 21.53 -10.78 -62.36
CA GLY A 66 20.80 -9.53 -62.55
C GLY A 66 19.30 -9.63 -62.23
N ILE A 67 18.68 -10.79 -62.39
CA ILE A 67 17.26 -11.02 -62.07
C ILE A 67 17.10 -11.57 -60.64
N LEU A 68 17.93 -12.54 -60.27
CA LEU A 68 17.84 -13.24 -59.01
C LEU A 68 18.18 -12.34 -57.83
N ASN A 69 19.18 -11.45 -57.95
CA ASN A 69 19.53 -10.54 -56.86
C ASN A 69 18.39 -9.58 -56.48
N PRO A 70 17.75 -8.84 -57.42
CA PRO A 70 16.57 -8.04 -57.11
C PRO A 70 15.39 -8.85 -56.58
N PHE A 71 15.15 -10.05 -57.13
CA PHE A 71 14.07 -10.93 -56.67
C PHE A 71 14.27 -11.41 -55.23
N LEU A 72 15.48 -11.91 -54.90
CA LEU A 72 15.83 -12.32 -53.54
C LEU A 72 15.85 -11.13 -52.58
N SER A 73 16.32 -9.96 -53.02
CA SER A 73 16.31 -8.72 -52.22
C SER A 73 14.87 -8.28 -51.90
N PHE A 74 13.95 -8.41 -52.86
CA PHE A 74 12.53 -8.13 -52.63
C PHE A 74 11.88 -9.11 -51.65
N LEU A 75 12.18 -10.41 -51.77
CA LEU A 75 11.72 -11.40 -50.79
C LEU A 75 12.28 -11.14 -49.39
N ALA A 76 13.57 -10.75 -49.29
CA ALA A 76 14.18 -10.36 -48.03
C ALA A 76 13.47 -9.13 -47.42
N LEU A 77 13.14 -8.13 -48.23
CA LEU A 77 12.39 -6.95 -47.79
C LEU A 77 10.98 -7.33 -47.27
N ILE A 78 10.28 -8.24 -47.95
CA ILE A 78 8.98 -8.76 -47.48
C ILE A 78 9.16 -9.47 -46.13
N ALA A 79 10.17 -10.35 -46.00
CA ALA A 79 10.43 -11.07 -44.76
C ALA A 79 10.72 -10.12 -43.60
N VAL A 80 11.52 -9.07 -43.83
CA VAL A 80 11.78 -8.02 -42.83
C VAL A 80 10.51 -7.24 -42.49
N SER A 81 9.70 -6.85 -43.48
CA SER A 81 8.44 -6.14 -43.26
C SER A 81 7.45 -6.95 -42.41
N LEU A 82 7.30 -8.24 -42.70
CA LEU A 82 6.49 -9.16 -41.89
C LEU A 82 7.04 -9.32 -40.47
N SER A 83 8.38 -9.40 -40.34
CA SER A 83 9.05 -9.47 -39.04
C SER A 83 8.80 -8.22 -38.21
N LEU A 84 8.91 -7.03 -38.80
CA LEU A 84 8.62 -5.75 -38.14
C LEU A 84 7.15 -5.68 -37.68
N ARG A 85 6.21 -6.12 -38.52
CA ARG A 85 4.78 -6.19 -38.12
C ARG A 85 4.57 -7.12 -36.92
N SER A 86 5.22 -8.29 -36.90
CA SER A 86 5.18 -9.19 -35.73
C SER A 86 5.76 -8.52 -34.48
N GLN A 87 6.92 -7.88 -34.60
CA GLN A 87 7.59 -7.19 -33.48
C GLN A 87 6.74 -6.05 -32.91
N THR A 88 6.10 -5.23 -33.76
CA THR A 88 5.20 -4.16 -33.29
C THR A 88 4.01 -4.71 -32.51
N THR A 89 3.49 -5.87 -32.91
CA THR A 89 2.37 -6.55 -32.23
C THR A 89 2.83 -7.11 -30.88
N GLU A 90 4.01 -7.72 -30.83
CA GLU A 90 4.63 -8.20 -29.58
C GLU A 90 4.91 -7.04 -28.61
N LEU A 91 5.45 -5.93 -29.09
CA LEU A 91 5.69 -4.72 -28.28
C LEU A 91 4.39 -4.12 -27.74
N LYS A 92 3.33 -4.09 -28.54
CA LYS A 92 2.01 -3.63 -28.08
C LYS A 92 1.49 -4.52 -26.96
N SER A 93 1.54 -5.84 -27.15
CA SER A 93 1.11 -6.82 -26.13
C SER A 93 1.93 -6.70 -24.85
N ALA A 94 3.25 -6.53 -24.96
CA ALA A 94 4.15 -6.33 -23.82
C ALA A 94 3.85 -5.04 -23.05
N ARG A 95 3.52 -3.94 -23.75
CA ARG A 95 3.10 -2.67 -23.11
C ARG A 95 1.77 -2.82 -22.38
N GLU A 96 0.81 -3.51 -22.97
CA GLU A 96 -0.48 -3.79 -22.33
C GLU A 96 -0.32 -4.65 -21.07
N GLU A 97 0.51 -5.69 -21.12
CA GLU A 97 0.81 -6.53 -19.96
C GLU A 97 1.56 -5.76 -18.87
N ALA A 98 2.55 -4.92 -19.23
CA ALA A 98 3.25 -4.05 -18.29
C ALA A 98 2.29 -3.08 -17.59
N THR A 99 1.33 -2.51 -18.33
CA THR A 99 0.31 -1.62 -17.78
C THR A 99 -0.63 -2.37 -16.81
N LYS A 100 -1.04 -3.59 -17.16
CA LYS A 100 -1.83 -4.45 -16.26
C LYS A 100 -1.04 -4.80 -14.99
N SER A 101 0.24 -5.11 -15.13
CA SER A 101 1.14 -5.42 -14.01
C SER A 101 1.31 -4.22 -13.07
N LEU A 102 1.53 -3.02 -13.61
CA LEU A 102 1.59 -1.78 -12.83
C LEU A 102 0.29 -1.52 -12.06
N ASN A 103 -0.86 -1.72 -12.71
CA ASN A 103 -2.16 -1.54 -12.04
C ASN A 103 -2.36 -2.57 -10.91
N ALA A 104 -2.00 -3.83 -11.15
CA ALA A 104 -2.04 -4.87 -10.12
C ALA A 104 -1.10 -4.55 -8.95
N GLN A 105 0.11 -4.07 -9.24
CA GLN A 105 1.08 -3.64 -8.24
C GLN A 105 0.57 -2.47 -7.41
N ASN A 106 -0.06 -1.46 -8.03
CA ASN A 106 -0.67 -0.34 -7.31
C ASN A 106 -1.78 -0.78 -6.36
N VAL A 107 -2.60 -1.75 -6.75
CA VAL A 107 -3.62 -2.34 -5.87
C VAL A 107 -2.96 -3.12 -4.73
N GLN A 108 -1.92 -3.90 -5.02
CA GLN A 108 -1.17 -4.66 -4.03
C GLN A 108 -0.49 -3.75 -3.00
N THR A 109 0.09 -2.62 -3.40
CA THR A 109 0.68 -1.64 -2.49
C THR A 109 -0.36 -1.15 -1.47
N LYS A 110 -1.58 -0.82 -1.91
CA LYS A 110 -2.65 -0.38 -0.99
C LYS A 110 -3.09 -1.49 -0.03
N VAL A 111 -3.13 -2.73 -0.48
CA VAL A 111 -3.42 -3.88 0.39
C VAL A 111 -2.31 -4.05 1.42
N TYR A 112 -1.05 -3.94 1.00
CA TYR A 112 0.11 -4.04 1.89
C TYR A 112 0.14 -2.91 2.92
N GLU A 113 -0.09 -1.66 2.51
CA GLU A 113 -0.17 -0.50 3.42
C GLU A 113 -1.24 -0.70 4.48
N ARG A 114 -2.41 -1.21 4.07
CA ARG A 114 -3.49 -1.52 4.99
C ARG A 114 -3.14 -2.67 5.94
N GLN A 115 -2.49 -3.72 5.47
CA GLN A 115 -2.03 -4.84 6.31
C GLN A 115 -0.97 -4.40 7.32
N SER A 116 0.00 -3.59 6.88
CA SER A 116 1.03 -2.99 7.73
C SER A 116 0.39 -2.14 8.82
N PHE A 117 -0.56 -1.28 8.44
CA PHE A 117 -1.35 -0.50 9.38
C PHE A 117 -2.10 -1.38 10.38
N GLU A 118 -2.84 -2.38 9.90
CA GLU A 118 -3.59 -3.31 10.74
C GLU A 118 -2.68 -4.04 11.73
N SER A 119 -1.49 -4.46 11.31
CA SER A 119 -0.51 -5.11 12.17
C SER A 119 -0.04 -4.21 13.33
N VAL A 120 0.31 -2.95 13.03
CA VAL A 120 0.73 -2.00 14.08
C VAL A 120 -0.43 -1.62 14.98
N PHE A 121 -1.62 -1.39 14.40
CA PHE A 121 -2.85 -1.11 15.14
C PHE A 121 -3.17 -2.21 16.15
N PHE A 122 -3.19 -3.47 15.73
CA PHE A 122 -3.48 -4.59 16.63
C PHE A 122 -2.37 -4.79 17.67
N GLY A 123 -1.10 -4.53 17.33
CA GLY A 123 -0.01 -4.52 18.30
C GLY A 123 -0.17 -3.45 19.39
N LEU A 124 -0.56 -2.21 19.01
CA LEU A 124 -0.85 -1.14 19.96
C LEU A 124 -2.09 -1.43 20.81
N LEU A 125 -3.13 -2.03 20.21
CA LEU A 125 -4.33 -2.46 20.93
C LEU A 125 -4.00 -3.54 21.97
N GLU A 126 -3.18 -4.53 21.60
CA GLU A 126 -2.72 -5.57 22.52
C GLU A 126 -1.86 -4.99 23.65
N LEU A 127 -0.96 -4.04 23.35
CA LEU A 127 -0.19 -3.33 24.37
C LEU A 127 -1.11 -2.59 25.35
N HIS A 128 -2.15 -1.91 24.85
CA HIS A 128 -3.14 -1.24 25.70
C HIS A 128 -3.90 -2.24 26.60
N SER A 129 -4.33 -3.39 26.05
CA SER A 129 -4.96 -4.45 26.84
C SER A 129 -4.03 -5.06 27.89
N LYS A 130 -2.75 -5.27 27.56
CA LYS A 130 -1.74 -5.72 28.54
C LYS A 130 -1.52 -4.69 29.65
N ASN A 131 -1.50 -3.40 29.30
CA ASN A 131 -1.42 -2.33 30.29
C ASN A 131 -2.63 -2.38 31.21
N MET A 132 -3.85 -2.59 30.69
CA MET A 132 -5.06 -2.81 31.51
C MET A 132 -4.89 -4.01 32.45
N GLU A 133 -4.50 -5.17 31.94
CA GLU A 133 -4.36 -6.41 32.73
C GLU A 133 -3.30 -6.33 33.83
N SER A 134 -2.18 -5.64 33.55
CA SER A 134 -1.07 -5.49 34.51
C SER A 134 -1.36 -4.53 35.67
N MET A 135 -2.39 -3.69 35.54
CA MET A 135 -2.77 -2.74 36.57
C MET A 135 -3.28 -3.47 37.79
N ARG A 136 -2.63 -3.25 38.94
CA ARG A 136 -2.93 -3.97 40.18
C ARG A 136 -3.03 -3.05 41.39
N ARG A 137 -4.04 -3.32 42.23
CA ARG A 137 -4.23 -2.63 43.51
C ARG A 137 -3.33 -3.26 44.56
N LYS A 138 -2.54 -2.44 45.26
CA LYS A 138 -1.63 -2.92 46.33
C LYS A 138 -2.36 -3.53 47.52
N THR A 139 -3.58 -3.08 47.81
CA THR A 139 -4.29 -3.44 49.05
C THR A 139 -4.90 -4.84 49.04
N ASN A 140 -5.55 -5.24 47.94
CA ASN A 140 -6.27 -6.52 47.83
C ASN A 140 -5.83 -7.36 46.62
N GLY A 141 -4.84 -6.88 45.86
CA GLY A 141 -4.33 -7.59 44.69
C GLY A 141 -5.25 -7.65 43.48
N ALA A 142 -6.39 -6.93 43.49
CA ALA A 142 -7.31 -6.85 42.34
C ALA A 142 -6.56 -6.31 41.11
N ALA A 143 -6.75 -6.96 39.96
CA ALA A 143 -6.05 -6.69 38.72
C ALA A 143 -7.01 -6.56 37.53
N GLY A 144 -6.53 -5.98 36.43
CA GLY A 144 -7.31 -5.84 35.20
C GLY A 144 -8.65 -5.14 35.43
N LEU A 145 -9.73 -5.68 34.84
CA LEU A 145 -11.07 -5.12 34.96
C LEU A 145 -11.54 -4.89 36.41
N ALA A 146 -11.17 -5.78 37.35
CA ALA A 146 -11.51 -5.64 38.76
C ALA A 146 -10.80 -4.45 39.41
N PHE A 147 -9.56 -4.15 38.99
CA PHE A 147 -8.86 -2.94 39.41
C PHE A 147 -9.63 -1.69 38.94
N PHE A 148 -9.95 -1.59 37.64
CA PHE A 148 -10.64 -0.43 37.09
C PHE A 148 -12.02 -0.23 37.70
N SER A 149 -12.77 -1.32 37.94
CA SER A 149 -14.09 -1.25 38.58
C SER A 149 -14.00 -0.66 40.00
N LEU A 150 -13.07 -1.15 40.83
CA LEU A 150 -12.87 -0.64 42.19
C LEU A 150 -12.40 0.81 42.24
N VAL A 151 -11.56 1.22 41.28
CA VAL A 151 -11.10 2.61 41.17
C VAL A 151 -12.23 3.51 40.73
N ALA A 152 -13.02 3.10 39.73
CA ALA A 152 -14.20 3.84 39.30
C ALA A 152 -15.23 4.01 40.42
N ASP A 153 -15.52 2.94 41.18
CA ASP A 153 -16.43 3.00 42.33
C ASP A 153 -15.90 3.94 43.44
N HIS A 154 -14.58 3.98 43.66
CA HIS A 154 -13.97 4.87 44.64
C HIS A 154 -14.06 6.35 44.25
N TYR A 155 -14.03 6.64 42.95
CA TYR A 155 -14.13 7.99 42.39
C TYR A 155 -15.51 8.27 41.79
N ASP A 156 -16.58 7.71 42.38
CA ASP A 156 -17.95 8.00 41.93
C ASP A 156 -18.37 9.44 42.29
N VAL A 157 -18.53 10.27 41.25
CA VAL A 157 -18.91 11.69 41.38
C VAL A 157 -20.25 11.85 42.09
N ARG A 158 -21.22 10.97 41.82
CA ARG A 158 -22.58 11.09 42.39
C ARG A 158 -22.55 10.97 43.90
N SER A 159 -21.85 9.96 44.42
CA SER A 159 -21.69 9.76 45.85
C SER A 159 -21.06 10.97 46.53
N ARG A 160 -20.03 11.58 45.89
CA ARG A 160 -19.37 12.78 46.42
C ARG A 160 -20.32 13.98 46.43
N PHE A 161 -21.02 14.21 45.32
CA PHE A 161 -22.00 15.29 45.20
C PHE A 161 -23.11 15.18 46.26
N LEU A 162 -23.69 13.98 46.45
CA LEU A 162 -24.74 13.75 47.45
C LEU A 162 -24.25 13.87 48.91
N SER A 163 -22.96 13.63 49.15
CA SER A 163 -22.37 13.73 50.49
C SER A 163 -21.91 15.14 50.87
N ALA A 164 -21.83 16.07 49.92
CA ALA A 164 -21.31 17.40 50.15
C ALA A 164 -22.46 18.40 50.37
N GLU A 165 -22.47 19.07 51.53
CA GLU A 165 -23.53 20.04 51.87
C GLU A 165 -23.56 21.29 50.96
N SER A 166 -22.48 21.59 50.23
CA SER A 166 -22.32 22.88 49.52
C SER A 166 -21.62 22.82 48.15
N LEU A 167 -21.34 21.63 47.60
CA LEU A 167 -20.71 21.50 46.29
C LEU A 167 -21.77 21.32 45.21
N ASP A 168 -21.72 22.14 44.16
CA ASP A 168 -22.45 21.85 42.92
C ASP A 168 -21.85 20.64 42.20
N GLU A 169 -22.63 20.03 41.29
CA GLU A 169 -22.23 18.79 40.60
C GLU A 169 -20.99 19.02 39.71
N THR A 170 -20.87 20.20 39.09
CA THR A 170 -19.69 20.58 38.29
C THR A 170 -18.42 20.61 39.14
N SER A 171 -18.46 21.27 40.28
CA SER A 171 -17.34 21.33 41.22
C SER A 171 -17.02 19.96 41.79
N ALA A 172 -18.03 19.11 42.04
CA ALA A 172 -17.81 17.73 42.46
C ALA A 172 -17.01 16.94 41.40
N VAL A 173 -17.30 17.08 40.11
CA VAL A 173 -16.51 16.47 39.02
C VAL A 173 -15.05 16.94 39.08
N ALA A 174 -14.83 18.26 39.16
CA ALA A 174 -13.47 18.82 39.20
C ALA A 174 -12.66 18.31 40.41
N VAL A 175 -13.28 18.27 41.59
CA VAL A 175 -12.64 17.80 42.83
C VAL A 175 -12.29 16.31 42.70
N VAL A 176 -13.23 15.48 42.26
CA VAL A 176 -13.02 14.03 42.10
C VAL A 176 -11.96 13.74 41.05
N ALA A 177 -11.98 14.42 39.90
CA ALA A 177 -10.96 14.27 38.87
C ALA A 177 -9.56 14.65 39.38
N LYS A 178 -9.46 15.72 40.18
CA LYS A 178 -8.20 16.14 40.81
C LYS A 178 -7.70 15.10 41.82
N GLU A 179 -8.55 14.63 42.72
CA GLU A 179 -8.20 13.59 43.70
C GLU A 179 -7.77 12.28 43.01
N PHE A 180 -8.48 11.89 41.95
CA PHE A 180 -8.14 10.75 41.11
C PHE A 180 -6.73 10.86 40.54
N MET A 181 -6.37 12.00 39.95
CA MET A 181 -5.05 12.21 39.36
C MET A 181 -3.95 12.36 40.40
N VAL A 182 -4.21 12.99 41.55
CA VAL A 182 -3.21 13.05 42.65
C VAL A 182 -2.85 11.65 43.14
N ALA A 183 -3.83 10.75 43.24
CA ALA A 183 -3.61 9.40 43.74
C ALA A 183 -3.12 8.40 42.67
N ASN A 184 -3.48 8.58 41.40
CA ASN A 184 -3.25 7.58 40.34
C ASN A 184 -2.49 8.12 39.10
N GLY A 185 -2.05 9.38 39.12
CA GLY A 185 -1.60 10.12 37.93
C GLY A 185 -0.56 9.41 37.08
N GLU A 186 0.53 8.90 37.68
CA GLU A 186 1.59 8.20 36.94
C GLU A 186 1.05 6.99 36.14
N ARG A 187 0.23 6.16 36.80
CA ARG A 187 -0.33 4.95 36.19
C ARG A 187 -1.36 5.29 35.12
N MET A 188 -2.19 6.30 35.38
CA MET A 188 -3.23 6.73 34.46
C MET A 188 -2.67 7.45 33.25
N ALA A 189 -1.64 8.28 33.42
CA ALA A 189 -0.92 8.91 32.32
C ALA A 189 -0.28 7.86 31.41
N HIS A 190 0.31 6.79 31.95
CA HIS A 190 0.85 5.71 31.12
C HIS A 190 -0.24 4.95 30.36
N TYR A 191 -1.32 4.54 31.06
CA TYR A 191 -2.41 3.77 30.48
C TYR A 191 -3.18 4.56 29.39
N PHE A 192 -3.60 5.80 29.70
CA PHE A 192 -4.30 6.68 28.77
C PHE A 192 -3.37 7.28 27.72
N GLY A 193 -2.08 7.43 28.00
CA GLY A 193 -1.07 7.78 26.99
C GLY A 193 -0.98 6.72 25.90
N THR A 194 -1.01 5.43 26.27
CA THR A 194 -1.06 4.34 25.29
C THR A 194 -2.34 4.38 24.44
N LEU A 195 -3.47 4.74 25.05
CA LEU A 195 -4.74 4.94 24.33
C LEU A 195 -4.66 6.13 23.36
N LEU A 196 -4.01 7.23 23.76
CA LEU A 196 -3.78 8.39 22.90
C LEU A 196 -2.93 8.00 21.68
N GLU A 197 -1.79 7.32 21.88
CA GLU A 197 -0.94 6.87 20.78
C GLU A 197 -1.68 5.94 19.81
N LEU A 198 -2.49 5.02 20.34
CA LEU A 198 -3.35 4.14 19.53
C LEU A 198 -4.35 4.94 18.67
N LEU A 199 -4.96 5.98 19.23
CA LEU A 199 -5.92 6.82 18.51
C LEU A 199 -5.25 7.77 17.53
N ASP A 200 -4.07 8.30 17.86
CA ASP A 200 -3.28 9.13 16.95
C ASP A 200 -2.81 8.30 15.75
N TYR A 201 -2.38 7.07 16.00
CA TYR A 201 -2.05 6.12 14.93
C TYR A 201 -3.25 5.89 14.00
N VAL A 202 -4.44 5.65 14.56
CA VAL A 202 -5.69 5.56 13.77
C VAL A 202 -5.96 6.85 12.99
N ASP A 203 -5.74 8.01 13.58
CA ASP A 203 -6.00 9.30 12.94
C ASP A 203 -5.01 9.64 11.82
N SER A 204 -3.80 9.10 11.89
CA SER A 204 -2.75 9.26 10.90
C SER A 204 -3.01 8.46 9.61
N TYR A 205 -3.89 7.45 9.64
CA TYR A 205 -4.17 6.57 8.50
C TYR A 205 -4.56 7.36 7.24
N GLY A 206 -3.81 7.21 6.14
CA GLY A 206 -4.07 7.91 4.86
C GLY A 206 -3.54 9.34 4.75
N ARG A 207 -2.96 9.93 5.81
CA ARG A 207 -2.44 11.32 5.76
C ARG A 207 -1.11 11.47 5.01
N VAL A 208 -0.38 10.38 4.76
CA VAL A 208 0.98 10.41 4.18
C VAL A 208 0.98 10.81 2.69
N GLU A 209 -0.16 10.73 1.97
CA GLU A 209 -0.19 10.90 0.51
C GLU A 209 -0.75 12.25 -0.01
N LEU A 210 -1.13 13.18 0.86
CA LEU A 210 -1.81 14.43 0.42
C LEU A 210 -0.91 15.45 -0.31
N ARG A 211 0.34 15.13 -0.69
CA ARG A 211 1.20 16.04 -1.47
C ARG A 211 0.86 16.15 -2.96
N ARG A 212 -0.05 15.34 -3.52
CA ARG A 212 -0.35 15.35 -4.98
C ARG A 212 -1.82 15.12 -5.36
N ARG A 213 -2.79 15.61 -4.60
CA ARG A 213 -4.16 15.72 -5.11
C ARG A 213 -4.61 17.18 -5.14
N PRO A 214 -5.15 17.69 -6.26
CA PRO A 214 -5.86 18.96 -6.24
C PRO A 214 -6.97 18.84 -5.19
N PHE A 215 -7.07 19.86 -4.36
CA PHE A 215 -8.06 20.00 -3.29
C PHE A 215 -9.46 20.04 -3.92
N ILE A 216 -10.06 18.87 -4.13
CA ILE A 216 -11.48 18.75 -4.45
C ILE A 216 -12.18 18.67 -3.11
N ILE A 217 -12.93 19.71 -2.77
CA ILE A 217 -13.89 19.66 -1.66
C ILE A 217 -14.94 18.62 -2.05
N GLU A 218 -14.85 17.42 -1.48
CA GLU A 218 -15.91 16.42 -1.63
C GLU A 218 -17.15 16.93 -0.88
N LEU A 219 -18.12 17.46 -1.64
CA LEU A 219 -19.50 17.75 -1.19
C LEU A 219 -20.29 16.48 -0.83
N THR A 220 -19.63 15.33 -0.68
CA THR A 220 -20.24 13.99 -0.63
C THR A 220 -19.67 13.17 0.53
N GLY A 221 -20.16 13.45 1.74
CA GLY A 221 -19.97 12.57 2.91
C GLY A 221 -18.51 12.35 3.34
N PRO A 222 -18.27 11.45 4.32
CA PRO A 222 -16.93 11.16 4.80
C PRO A 222 -16.13 10.37 3.75
N SER A 223 -14.91 10.83 3.47
CA SER A 223 -13.98 10.15 2.56
C SER A 223 -13.74 8.68 2.97
N PRO A 224 -13.36 7.79 2.03
CA PRO A 224 -13.06 6.38 2.35
C PRO A 224 -12.08 6.22 3.51
N GLU A 225 -11.07 7.08 3.60
CA GLU A 225 -10.12 7.11 4.71
C GLU A 225 -10.80 7.47 6.03
N THR A 226 -11.64 8.50 6.07
CA THR A 226 -12.38 8.88 7.27
C THR A 226 -13.27 7.73 7.76
N GLN A 227 -13.90 6.98 6.84
CA GLN A 227 -14.68 5.80 7.21
C GLN A 227 -13.82 4.70 7.83
N ILE A 228 -12.60 4.50 7.32
CA ILE A 228 -11.64 3.55 7.87
C ILE A 228 -11.18 3.99 9.27
N ARG A 229 -10.80 5.27 9.46
CA ARG A 229 -10.43 5.83 10.77
C ARG A 229 -11.55 5.62 11.79
N GLN A 230 -12.80 5.94 11.42
CA GLN A 230 -13.98 5.71 12.27
C GLN A 230 -14.22 4.23 12.57
N ARG A 231 -13.94 3.32 11.63
CA ARG A 231 -14.06 1.88 11.86
C ARG A 231 -13.07 1.42 12.93
N TYR A 232 -11.80 1.80 12.83
CA TYR A 232 -10.78 1.41 13.80
C TYR A 232 -11.02 2.05 15.17
N ALA A 233 -11.40 3.32 15.23
CA ALA A 233 -11.75 3.97 16.49
C ALA A 233 -12.97 3.31 17.17
N ARG A 234 -13.93 2.78 16.41
CA ARG A 234 -15.03 1.98 16.97
C ARG A 234 -14.56 0.66 17.58
N ILE A 235 -13.51 0.04 17.05
CA ILE A 235 -12.89 -1.15 17.65
C ILE A 235 -12.26 -0.76 18.99
N VAL A 236 -11.48 0.32 19.02
CA VAL A 236 -10.90 0.85 20.28
C VAL A 236 -11.99 1.13 21.31
N ARG A 237 -13.09 1.79 20.91
CA ARG A 237 -14.21 2.03 21.81
C ARG A 237 -14.84 0.74 22.37
N ALA A 238 -14.93 -0.31 21.56
CA ALA A 238 -15.59 -1.55 21.95
C ALA A 238 -14.79 -2.35 22.98
N VAL A 239 -13.46 -2.13 23.09
CA VAL A 239 -12.63 -2.82 24.09
C VAL A 239 -12.66 -2.15 25.46
N LEU A 240 -13.07 -0.87 25.54
CA LEU A 240 -13.11 -0.13 26.80
C LEU A 240 -14.35 -0.50 27.62
N SER A 241 -14.15 -0.91 28.86
CA SER A 241 -15.22 -1.19 29.82
C SER A 241 -15.89 0.09 30.32
N SER A 242 -17.08 -0.05 30.88
CA SER A 242 -17.81 1.07 31.53
C SER A 242 -16.97 1.77 32.62
N ALA A 243 -16.18 1.01 33.39
CA ALA A 243 -15.29 1.57 34.41
C ALA A 243 -14.13 2.38 33.79
N GLU A 244 -13.52 1.86 32.71
CA GLU A 244 -12.48 2.59 31.96
C GLU A 244 -13.04 3.87 31.34
N LEU A 245 -14.27 3.86 30.81
CA LEU A 245 -14.92 5.06 30.26
C LEU A 245 -15.18 6.12 31.34
N HIS A 246 -15.53 5.73 32.57
CA HIS A 246 -15.68 6.67 33.69
C HIS A 246 -14.35 7.35 34.04
N LEU A 247 -13.29 6.55 34.17
CA LEU A 247 -11.96 7.05 34.49
C LEU A 247 -11.36 7.87 33.35
N LEU A 248 -11.67 7.52 32.10
CA LEU A 248 -11.32 8.30 30.91
C LEU A 248 -12.00 9.68 30.94
N PHE A 249 -13.28 9.74 31.32
CA PHE A 249 -13.98 11.01 31.49
C PHE A 249 -13.30 11.88 32.55
N LEU A 250 -12.99 11.32 33.73
CA LEU A 250 -12.27 12.05 34.78
C LEU A 250 -10.86 12.50 34.32
N TYR A 251 -10.16 11.66 33.55
CA TYR A 251 -8.87 12.03 32.97
C TYR A 251 -8.99 13.22 32.00
N CYS A 252 -10.01 13.24 31.13
CA CYS A 252 -10.26 14.36 30.21
C CYS A 252 -10.68 15.68 30.90
N VAL A 253 -11.07 15.64 32.18
CA VAL A 253 -11.35 16.84 32.98
C VAL A 253 -10.05 17.51 33.45
N THR A 254 -8.96 16.75 33.57
CA THR A 254 -7.69 17.28 34.07
C THR A 254 -6.80 17.80 32.95
N PRO A 255 -5.81 18.66 33.25
CA PRO A 255 -4.90 19.19 32.24
C PRO A 255 -4.12 18.11 31.48
N ASP A 256 -3.78 17.00 32.14
CA ASP A 256 -3.04 15.90 31.53
C ASP A 256 -3.84 15.20 30.42
N GLY A 257 -5.16 15.22 30.50
CA GLY A 257 -6.05 14.57 29.55
C GLY A 257 -6.43 15.41 28.33
N GLU A 258 -5.95 16.65 28.20
CA GLU A 258 -6.38 17.58 27.14
C GLU A 258 -6.08 17.04 25.72
N ALA A 259 -4.91 16.41 25.53
CA ALA A 259 -4.54 15.82 24.24
C ALA A 259 -5.48 14.65 23.86
N LEU A 260 -5.77 13.77 24.82
CA LEU A 260 -6.67 12.63 24.62
C LEU A 260 -8.13 13.06 24.46
N LYS A 261 -8.54 14.12 25.15
CA LYS A 261 -9.90 14.69 25.04
C LYS A 261 -10.26 15.04 23.60
N SER A 262 -9.35 15.65 22.84
CA SER A 262 -9.55 15.96 21.42
C SER A 262 -9.89 14.70 20.60
N MET A 263 -9.19 13.59 20.85
CA MET A 263 -9.45 12.31 20.20
C MET A 263 -10.76 11.65 20.67
N VAL A 264 -11.05 11.73 21.97
CA VAL A 264 -12.29 11.22 22.57
C VAL A 264 -13.52 11.90 21.95
N GLU A 265 -13.46 13.22 21.78
CA GLU A 265 -14.51 14.02 21.13
C GLU A 265 -14.66 13.68 19.66
N LYS A 266 -13.54 13.58 18.94
CA LYS A 266 -13.51 13.29 17.50
C LYS A 266 -14.09 11.93 17.15
N TYR A 267 -13.82 10.91 17.96
CA TYR A 267 -14.21 9.53 17.69
C TYR A 267 -15.42 9.03 18.49
N SER A 268 -16.06 9.91 19.25
CA SER A 268 -17.22 9.57 20.08
C SER A 268 -16.93 8.39 21.02
N LEU A 269 -15.79 8.39 21.70
CA LEU A 269 -15.37 7.27 22.56
C LEU A 269 -16.29 7.07 23.76
N LEU A 270 -16.89 8.14 24.29
CA LEU A 270 -17.82 8.08 25.41
C LEU A 270 -19.27 7.77 25.00
N LYS A 271 -19.53 7.31 23.77
CA LYS A 271 -20.89 6.99 23.30
C LYS A 271 -21.61 5.97 24.19
N ASN A 272 -20.88 5.00 24.73
CA ASN A 272 -21.42 3.95 25.60
C ASN A 272 -21.18 4.25 27.08
N TYR A 273 -20.86 5.50 27.42
CA TYR A 273 -20.63 5.90 28.80
C TYR A 273 -21.98 6.02 29.54
N ASP A 274 -22.44 4.87 30.06
CA ASP A 274 -23.74 4.70 30.68
C ASP A 274 -23.64 4.12 32.10
N VAL A 275 -22.73 4.65 32.93
CA VAL A 275 -22.51 4.10 34.28
C VAL A 275 -23.59 4.57 35.28
N LYS A 276 -24.87 4.60 34.88
CA LYS A 276 -26.04 4.82 35.76
C LYS A 276 -26.29 6.24 36.26
N ASN A 277 -26.34 7.26 35.39
CA ASN A 277 -26.72 8.63 35.80
C ASN A 277 -25.88 9.21 36.95
N SER A 278 -24.58 8.90 37.01
CA SER A 278 -23.67 9.43 38.03
C SER A 278 -23.38 10.92 37.88
N ILE A 279 -23.55 11.46 36.67
CA ILE A 279 -23.35 12.88 36.34
C ILE A 279 -24.46 13.31 35.37
N SER A 280 -25.06 14.48 35.59
CA SER A 280 -26.02 15.07 34.65
C SER A 280 -25.41 15.34 33.27
N LEU A 281 -26.27 15.32 32.23
CA LEU A 281 -25.82 15.51 30.85
C LEU A 281 -25.22 16.91 30.63
N GLU A 282 -25.77 17.93 31.29
CA GLU A 282 -25.27 19.31 31.23
C GLU A 282 -23.84 19.41 31.76
N VAL A 283 -23.56 18.80 32.91
CA VAL A 283 -22.21 18.78 33.50
C VAL A 283 -21.23 17.96 32.66
N LYS A 284 -21.67 16.84 32.06
CA LYS A 284 -20.82 16.12 31.08
C LYS A 284 -20.42 17.01 29.91
N HIS A 285 -21.38 17.77 29.36
CA HIS A 285 -21.16 18.68 28.24
C HIS A 285 -20.35 19.93 28.59
N PHE A 286 -20.33 20.33 29.87
CA PHE A 286 -19.45 21.40 30.35
C PHE A 286 -17.98 21.02 30.16
N TYR A 287 -17.61 19.76 30.44
CA TYR A 287 -16.22 19.31 30.35
C TYR A 287 -15.84 18.75 28.99
N VAL A 288 -16.71 17.98 28.34
CA VAL A 288 -16.38 17.27 27.08
C VAL A 288 -17.50 17.52 26.07
N LYS A 289 -17.15 17.83 24.81
CA LYS A 289 -18.16 18.15 23.79
C LYS A 289 -19.20 17.04 23.62
N PRO A 290 -20.47 17.37 23.29
CA PRO A 290 -21.53 16.39 23.07
C PRO A 290 -21.19 15.28 22.06
N MET A 291 -20.34 15.58 21.08
CA MET A 291 -19.86 14.62 20.07
C MET A 291 -19.11 13.44 20.68
N ALA A 292 -18.43 13.60 21.82
CA ALA A 292 -17.80 12.50 22.54
C ALA A 292 -18.81 11.43 22.97
N PHE A 293 -20.03 11.84 23.30
CA PHE A 293 -21.13 10.98 23.73
C PHE A 293 -21.99 10.49 22.55
N GLY A 294 -21.57 10.75 21.31
CA GLY A 294 -22.25 10.29 20.10
C GLY A 294 -23.37 11.21 19.62
N ALA A 295 -23.46 12.45 20.14
CA ALA A 295 -24.33 13.46 19.55
C ALA A 295 -23.86 13.78 18.12
N LYS A 296 -24.81 13.89 17.18
CA LYS A 296 -24.50 14.34 15.82
C LYS A 296 -24.09 15.82 15.88
N PRO A 297 -23.10 16.26 15.09
CA PRO A 297 -22.80 17.68 14.97
C PRO A 297 -24.07 18.40 14.49
N ILE A 298 -24.43 19.49 15.17
CA ILE A 298 -25.48 20.39 14.71
C ILE A 298 -24.93 21.04 13.45
N LEU A 299 -25.28 20.48 12.29
CA LEU A 299 -25.11 21.19 11.03
C LEU A 299 -26.09 22.36 11.11
N LEU A 300 -25.57 23.58 11.29
CA LEU A 300 -26.33 24.79 11.01
C LEU A 300 -26.79 24.65 9.55
N ASP A 301 -28.08 24.37 9.38
CA ASP A 301 -28.73 24.33 8.10
C ASP A 301 -28.74 25.76 7.56
N LEU A 302 -27.67 26.13 6.85
CA LEU A 302 -27.50 27.45 6.22
C LEU A 302 -28.57 27.73 5.15
N ASN A 303 -29.50 26.80 4.91
CA ASN A 303 -30.67 26.98 4.06
C ASN A 303 -31.94 27.41 4.84
N LYS A 304 -31.84 27.69 6.15
CA LYS A 304 -32.94 28.22 6.97
C LYS A 304 -32.68 29.63 7.52
N ALA A 305 -31.86 30.43 6.85
CA ALA A 305 -31.72 31.87 7.10
C ALA A 305 -32.16 32.67 5.87
#